data_AF-A0A427YVR6-F1
#
_entry.id   AF-A0A427YVR6-F1
#
_cell.length_a   1.000
_cell.length_b   1.000
_cell.length_c   1.000
_cell.angle_alpha   90.00
_cell.angle_beta   90.00
_cell.angle_gamma   90.00
#
_symmetry.space_group_name_H-M   'P 1'
#
loop_
_entity.id
_entity.type
_entity.pdbx_description
1 polymer ?
#
loop_
_entity_poly.entity_id
_entity_poly.type
_entity_poly.pdbx_seq_one_letter_code
_entity_poly.pdbx_strand_id
1 'polypeptide(L)' 'MDLIILDGAPVKLGTRILCGPRVGIYAATHSTDVDERQGGYERAYPVEMGDDCWIGGGAIINSPPRSGKVARELEERS' A
#
# COMPACT_ATOMS: atom_id res chain seq x y z
N MET A 1 -10.87 14.99 6.77
CA MET A 1 -9.83 14.01 7.18
C MET A 1 -9.95 12.92 6.17
N ASP A 2 -8.91 12.75 5.36
CA ASP A 2 -9.05 12.04 4.09
C ASP A 2 -8.14 10.82 4.15
N LEU A 3 -8.69 9.68 3.76
CA LEU A 3 -8.00 8.41 3.53
C LEU A 3 -8.24 8.05 2.08
N ILE A 4 -7.17 7.84 1.32
CA ILE A 4 -7.25 7.54 -0.11
C ILE A 4 -6.81 6.10 -0.30
N ILE A 5 -7.67 5.28 -0.89
CA ILE A 5 -7.37 3.90 -1.22
C ILE A 5 -7.58 3.73 -2.72
N LEU A 6 -6.53 3.34 -3.44
CA LEU A 6 -6.60 2.94 -4.85
C LEU A 6 -6.52 1.41 -4.92
N ASP A 7 -7.68 0.77 -4.98
CA ASP A 7 -7.89 -0.67 -4.78
C ASP A 7 -7.89 -1.50 -6.08
N GLY A 8 -7.03 -1.16 -7.04
CA GLY A 8 -6.88 -1.92 -8.29
C GLY A 8 -6.50 -3.41 -8.08
N ALA A 9 -6.04 -3.78 -6.88
CA ALA A 9 -5.85 -5.14 -6.39
C ALA A 9 -6.28 -5.21 -4.91
N PRO A 10 -6.45 -6.41 -4.32
CA PRO A 10 -6.97 -6.55 -2.95
C PRO A 10 -6.20 -5.74 -1.92
N VAL A 11 -6.92 -4.92 -1.15
CA VAL A 11 -6.41 -4.24 0.05
C VAL A 11 -7.03 -4.92 1.26
N LYS A 12 -6.23 -5.67 2.02
CA LYS A 12 -6.67 -6.36 3.24
C LYS A 12 -6.08 -5.67 4.45
N LEU A 13 -6.97 -5.12 5.28
CA LEU A 13 -6.59 -4.50 6.54
C LEU A 13 -7.09 -5.38 7.68
N GLY A 14 -6.23 -5.60 8.68
CA GLY A 14 -6.60 -6.29 9.91
C GLY A 14 -7.57 -5.47 10.77
N THR A 15 -7.65 -5.85 12.04
CA THR A 15 -8.53 -5.24 13.03
C THR A 15 -7.78 -4.16 13.83
N ARG A 16 -8.50 -3.15 14.35
CA ARG A 16 -7.94 -2.06 15.18
C ARG A 16 -6.87 -1.23 14.48
N ILE A 17 -7.04 -1.02 13.17
CA ILE A 17 -6.19 -0.13 12.38
C ILE A 17 -6.54 1.32 12.66
N LEU A 18 -5.53 2.12 12.97
CA LEU A 18 -5.64 3.56 13.12
C LEU A 18 -4.91 4.25 11.96
N CYS A 19 -5.64 5.09 11.21
CA CYS A 19 -5.06 5.91 10.15
C CYS A 19 -5.00 7.37 10.58
N GLY A 20 -3.82 7.98 10.49
CA GLY A 20 -3.66 9.43 10.57
C GLY A 20 -4.31 10.15 9.39
N PRO A 21 -4.38 11.49 9.42
CA PRO A 21 -4.94 12.26 8.31
C PRO A 21 -4.07 12.14 7.05
N ARG A 22 -4.70 12.13 5.88
CA ARG A 22 -4.04 12.12 4.55
C ARG A 22 -3.18 10.89 4.29
N VAL A 23 -3.58 9.73 4.81
CA VAL A 23 -2.97 8.44 4.46
C VAL A 23 -3.38 8.03 3.04
N GLY A 24 -2.42 7.55 2.26
CA GLY A 24 -2.62 6.97 0.94
C GLY A 24 -2.24 5.48 0.91
N ILE A 25 -3.12 4.62 0.44
CA ILE A 25 -2.87 3.18 0.24
C ILE A 25 -3.10 2.85 -1.23
N TYR A 26 -2.04 2.47 -1.94
CA TYR A 26 -2.05 2.35 -3.40
C TYR A 26 -1.72 0.91 -3.83
N ALA A 27 -2.76 0.17 -4.21
CA ALA A 27 -2.63 -1.15 -4.84
C ALA A 27 -2.42 -1.04 -6.34
N ALA A 28 -2.93 0.02 -6.98
CA ALA A 28 -2.77 0.32 -8.41
C ALA A 28 -1.43 1.01 -8.73
N THR A 29 -0.88 0.73 -9.90
CA THR A 29 0.30 1.38 -10.49
C THR A 29 0.28 1.29 -12.02
N HIS A 30 1.17 2.00 -12.69
CA HIS A 30 1.36 1.90 -14.14
C HIS A 30 2.62 1.11 -14.48
N SER A 31 2.75 0.71 -15.74
CA SER A 31 4.01 0.14 -16.21
C SER A 31 5.19 1.10 -16.03
N THR A 32 6.31 0.54 -15.57
CA THR A 32 7.60 1.24 -15.57
C THR A 32 8.21 1.28 -16.97
N ASP A 33 7.91 0.29 -17.80
CA ASP A 33 8.22 0.30 -19.23
C ASP A 33 7.43 1.41 -19.94
N VAL A 34 8.12 2.15 -20.82
CA VAL A 34 7.58 3.36 -21.44
C VAL A 34 6.52 3.02 -22.48
N ASP A 35 6.79 2.03 -23.33
CA ASP A 35 5.89 1.66 -24.43
C ASP A 35 4.61 1.06 -23.84
N GLU A 36 4.73 0.22 -22.82
CA GLU A 36 3.57 -0.30 -22.10
C GLU A 36 2.78 0.82 -21.39
N ARG A 37 3.45 1.78 -20.73
CA ARG A 37 2.74 2.88 -20.07
C ARG A 37 2.00 3.77 -21.07
N GLN A 38 2.59 4.03 -22.23
CA GLN A 38 1.92 4.78 -23.31
C GLN A 38 0.74 4.01 -23.92
N GLY A 39 0.83 2.68 -23.95
CA GLY A 39 -0.28 1.81 -24.34
C GLY A 39 -1.44 1.76 -23.33
N GLY A 40 -1.30 2.42 -22.17
CA GLY A 40 -2.32 2.44 -21.13
C GLY A 40 -2.34 1.17 -20.25
N TYR A 41 -1.28 0.36 -20.28
CA TYR A 41 -1.20 -0.83 -19.44
C TYR A 41 -1.00 -0.45 -17.96
N GLU A 42 -1.89 -0.97 -17.12
CA GLU A 42 -1.86 -0.82 -15.67
C GLU A 42 -1.44 -2.13 -15.00
N ARG A 43 -0.89 -2.02 -13.80
CA ARG A 43 -0.62 -3.16 -12.92
C ARG A 43 -1.23 -2.88 -11.57
N ALA A 44 -1.59 -3.95 -10.86
CA ALA A 44 -1.99 -3.81 -9.48
C ALA A 44 -1.46 -4.98 -8.67
N TYR A 45 -1.01 -4.66 -7.46
CA TYR A 45 -0.50 -5.64 -6.50
C TYR A 45 -1.23 -5.46 -5.17
N PRO A 46 -1.54 -6.56 -4.45
CA PRO A 46 -2.29 -6.47 -3.21
C PRO A 46 -1.48 -5.72 -2.14
N VAL A 47 -2.20 -5.07 -1.23
CA VAL A 47 -1.65 -4.49 0.00
C VAL A 47 -2.29 -5.24 1.18
N GLU A 48 -1.46 -5.72 2.10
CA GLU A 48 -1.93 -6.45 3.28
C GLU A 48 -1.30 -5.85 4.53
N MET A 49 -2.11 -5.54 5.53
CA MET A 49 -1.69 -5.11 6.86
C MET A 49 -2.33 -6.00 7.92
N GLY A 50 -1.56 -6.33 8.95
CA GLY A 50 -2.03 -7.10 10.10
C GLY A 50 -2.91 -6.29 11.04
N ASP A 51 -3.23 -6.87 12.19
CA ASP A 51 -3.98 -6.21 13.26
C ASP A 51 -3.14 -5.12 13.97
N ASP A 52 -3.80 -4.22 14.70
CA ASP A 52 -3.19 -3.25 15.63
C ASP A 52 -2.17 -2.26 15.03
N CYS A 53 -2.19 -2.04 13.71
CA CYS A 53 -1.29 -1.09 13.07
C CYS A 53 -1.76 0.36 13.25
N TRP A 54 -0.81 1.25 13.53
CA TRP A 54 -0.99 2.70 13.44
C TRP A 54 -0.22 3.26 12.24
N ILE A 55 -0.95 3.88 11.31
CA ILE A 55 -0.39 4.53 10.14
C ILE A 55 -0.32 6.04 10.42
N GLY A 56 0.90 6.59 10.43
CA GLY A 56 1.13 8.01 10.64
C GLY A 56 0.45 8.90 9.58
N GLY A 57 0.11 10.14 9.96
CA GLY A 57 -0.50 11.09 9.03
C GLY A 57 0.41 11.40 7.83
N GLY A 58 -0.16 11.48 6.64
CA GLY A 58 0.57 11.72 5.39
C GLY A 58 1.34 10.50 4.85
N ALA A 59 1.28 9.35 5.51
CA ALA A 59 2.00 8.15 5.04
C ALA A 59 1.43 7.62 3.73
N ILE A 60 2.33 7.09 2.89
CA ILE A 60 2.01 6.46 1.62
C ILE A 60 2.44 4.99 1.69
N ILE A 61 1.49 4.10 1.43
CA ILE A 61 1.71 2.65 1.39
C ILE A 61 1.55 2.20 -0.07
N ASN A 62 2.67 1.87 -0.69
CA ASN A 62 2.71 1.36 -2.07
C ASN A 62 2.73 -0.17 -2.08
N SER A 63 2.00 -0.77 -3.01
CA SER A 63 2.11 -2.19 -3.26
C SER A 63 3.46 -2.54 -3.92
N PRO A 64 4.24 -3.49 -3.39
CA PRO A 64 5.48 -3.88 -4.01
C PRO A 64 5.20 -4.76 -5.24
N PRO A 65 5.83 -4.52 -6.41
CA PRO A 65 5.86 -5.51 -7.46
C PRO A 65 6.56 -6.75 -6.89
N ARG A 66 5.86 -7.88 -6.82
CA ARG A 66 6.29 -9.07 -6.07
C ARG A 66 7.70 -9.52 -6.52
N SER A 67 8.73 -9.01 -5.84
CA SER A 67 10.14 -9.28 -6.05
C SER A 67 10.90 -9.05 -4.73
N GLY A 68 10.76 -10.02 -3.81
CA GLY A 68 11.71 -10.26 -2.71
C GLY A 68 11.73 -9.25 -1.53
N LYS A 69 11.46 -9.78 -0.32
CA LYS A 69 11.69 -9.20 1.02
C LYS A 69 10.64 -8.21 1.57
N VAL A 70 9.62 -8.81 2.20
CA VAL A 70 9.07 -8.53 3.54
C VAL A 70 9.43 -7.18 4.19
N ALA A 71 8.42 -6.36 4.50
CA ALA A 71 8.49 -5.40 5.60
C ALA A 71 8.51 -6.21 6.91
N ARG A 72 9.71 -6.60 7.35
CA ARG A 72 9.96 -7.15 8.68
C ARG A 72 10.46 -5.99 9.54
N GLU A 73 10.01 -5.99 10.80
CA GLU A 73 10.52 -5.19 11.93
C GLU A 73 9.82 -3.82 12.15
N LEU A 74 8.61 -3.87 12.73
CA LEU A 74 8.25 -2.89 13.76
C LEU A 74 8.71 -3.50 15.09
N GLU A 75 9.73 -2.88 15.67
CA GLU A 75 10.44 -3.32 16.86
C GLU A 75 9.51 -3.64 18.04
N GLU A 76 9.58 -4.88 18.51
CA GLU A 76 9.33 -5.23 19.90
C GLU A 76 10.31 -4.45 20.79
N ARG A 77 9.86 -3.38 21.47
CA ARG A 77 10.56 -2.86 22.66
C ARG A 77 9.55 -2.42 23.73
N SER A 78 9.46 -3.28 24.74
CA SER A 78 9.37 -3.01 26.19
C SER A 78 8.53 -1.83 26.68
#